data_AF-A0A814Z687-F1
#
_entry.id   AF-A0A814Z687-F1
#
_cell.length_a   1.000
_cell.length_b   1.000
_cell.length_c   1.000
_cell.angle_alpha   90.00
_cell.angle_beta   90.00
_cell.angle_gamma   90.00
#
_symmetry.space_group_name_H-M   'P 1'
#
loop_
_entity.id
_entity.type
_entity.pdbx_description
1 polymer ?
#
loop_
_entity_poly.entity_id
_entity_poly.type
_entity_poly.pdbx_seq_one_letter_code
_entity_poly.pdbx_strand_id
1 'polypeptide(L)'
;MHVLLEGICQRELKLLFKQIHQEKHATLASLGTMIRNFQYGSNESSPSNSFSLSSEENEVTFRSSASEMLTLFKYIPLIFYQARLIESISGSLYWLSFLLLREILSISFASEIDATTIEQLEDIVHRYLITFDNAYGFTQRLPKHHLLVHFGEQMNRF
;
A
#
# COMPACT_ATOMS: atom_id res chain seq x y z
N MET A 1 3.94 1.38 13.80
CA MET A 1 3.66 2.34 12.71
C MET A 1 4.83 2.56 11.75
N HIS A 2 6.07 2.82 12.21
CA HIS A 2 7.23 3.10 11.33
C HIS A 2 7.62 1.98 10.35
N VAL A 3 7.46 0.70 10.72
CA VAL A 3 7.78 -0.44 9.85
C VAL A 3 6.85 -0.47 8.64
N LEU A 4 5.54 -0.40 8.91
CA LEU A 4 4.48 -0.43 7.93
C LEU A 4 4.33 0.92 7.21
N LEU A 5 3.67 1.90 7.86
CA LEU A 5 3.17 3.12 7.24
C LEU A 5 4.30 4.01 6.69
N GLU A 6 5.40 4.17 7.44
CA GLU A 6 6.55 5.00 7.01
C GLU A 6 7.67 4.18 6.34
N GLY A 7 7.37 2.96 5.93
CA GLY A 7 8.36 2.07 5.34
C GLY A 7 7.77 1.32 4.17
N ILE A 8 7.22 0.16 4.49
CA ILE A 8 6.72 -0.79 3.50
C ILE A 8 5.57 -0.17 2.68
N CYS A 9 4.63 0.51 3.33
CA CYS A 9 3.48 1.16 2.67
C CYS A 9 3.90 2.26 1.69
N GLN A 10 4.80 3.15 2.11
CA GLN A 10 5.36 4.18 1.24
C GLN A 10 6.07 3.58 0.03
N ARG A 11 6.85 2.51 0.25
CA ARG A 11 7.56 1.81 -0.82
C ARG A 11 6.61 1.13 -1.80
N GLU A 12 5.60 0.43 -1.28
CA GLU A 12 4.58 -0.26 -2.08
C GLU A 12 3.84 0.72 -2.99
N LEU A 13 3.31 1.83 -2.44
CA LEU A 13 2.61 2.82 -3.26
C LEU A 13 3.54 3.47 -4.29
N LYS A 14 4.83 3.68 -3.95
CA LYS A 14 5.82 4.20 -4.90
C LYS A 14 5.95 3.30 -6.12
N LEU A 15 6.08 2.01 -5.88
CA LEU A 15 6.26 1.02 -6.93
C LEU A 15 4.96 0.79 -7.71
N LEU A 16 3.82 0.73 -7.02
CA LEU A 16 2.49 0.61 -7.61
C LEU A 16 2.22 1.74 -8.62
N PHE A 17 2.37 3.00 -8.22
CA PHE A 17 2.11 4.13 -9.12
C PHE A 17 3.11 4.20 -10.27
N LYS A 18 4.36 3.78 -10.03
CA LYS A 18 5.35 3.66 -11.09
C LYS A 18 4.94 2.62 -12.13
N GLN A 19 4.49 1.43 -11.71
CA GLN A 19 4.04 0.38 -12.64
C GLN A 19 2.79 0.80 -13.42
N ILE A 20 1.78 1.37 -12.73
CA ILE A 20 0.58 1.90 -13.38
C ILE A 20 0.95 2.94 -14.46
N HIS A 21 1.95 3.77 -14.19
CA HIS A 21 2.45 4.75 -15.14
C HIS A 21 3.21 4.12 -16.32
N GLN A 22 4.12 3.19 -16.03
CA GLN A 22 4.95 2.51 -17.04
C GLN A 22 4.12 1.65 -18.00
N GLU A 23 3.10 0.96 -17.49
CA GLU A 23 2.15 0.17 -18.29
C GLU A 23 1.06 1.03 -18.95
N LYS A 24 1.09 2.36 -18.77
CA LYS A 24 0.18 3.34 -19.40
C LYS A 24 -1.30 3.19 -19.01
N HIS A 25 -1.59 2.63 -17.83
CA HIS A 25 -2.94 2.60 -17.26
C HIS A 25 -3.40 3.99 -16.80
N ALA A 26 -2.48 4.79 -16.25
CA ALA A 26 -2.73 6.17 -15.86
C ALA A 26 -1.41 6.98 -15.86
N THR A 27 -1.50 8.31 -15.88
CA THR A 27 -0.32 9.16 -15.64
C THR A 27 -0.15 9.44 -14.15
N LEU A 28 1.07 9.75 -13.71
CA LEU A 28 1.29 10.20 -12.32
C LEU A 28 0.47 11.45 -12.01
N ALA A 29 0.37 12.40 -12.95
CA ALA A 29 -0.47 13.59 -12.79
C ALA A 29 -1.96 13.25 -12.61
N SER A 30 -2.48 12.28 -13.37
CA SER A 30 -3.87 11.85 -13.22
C SER A 30 -4.10 11.14 -11.89
N LEU A 31 -3.17 10.26 -11.45
CA LEU A 31 -3.26 9.60 -10.15
C LEU A 31 -3.27 10.61 -9.00
N GLY A 32 -2.41 11.62 -9.04
CA GLY A 32 -2.40 12.68 -8.03
C GLY A 32 -3.65 13.55 -8.06
N THR A 33 -4.23 13.77 -9.24
CA THR A 33 -5.51 14.48 -9.34
C THR A 33 -6.66 13.66 -8.75
N MET A 34 -6.70 12.34 -9.00
CA MET A 34 -7.70 11.44 -8.42
C MET A 34 -7.63 11.43 -6.89
N ILE A 35 -6.42 11.32 -6.33
CA ILE A 35 -6.20 11.32 -4.88
C ILE A 35 -6.62 12.66 -4.25
N ARG A 36 -6.27 13.79 -4.87
CA ARG A 36 -6.60 15.12 -4.33
C ARG A 36 -8.09 15.42 -4.35
N ASN A 37 -8.78 14.98 -5.40
CA ASN A 37 -10.19 15.27 -5.62
C ASN A 37 -11.14 14.25 -4.95
N PHE A 38 -10.62 13.17 -4.40
CA PHE A 38 -11.42 12.18 -3.70
C PHE A 38 -12.02 12.76 -2.41
N GLN A 39 -13.29 12.46 -2.16
CA GLN A 39 -13.99 12.90 -0.95
C GLN A 39 -13.71 11.92 0.19
N TYR A 40 -12.70 12.24 1.01
CA TYR A 40 -12.40 11.51 2.24
C TYR A 40 -13.45 11.80 3.32
N GLY A 41 -13.65 10.84 4.24
CA GLY A 41 -14.53 11.05 5.38
C GLY A 41 -14.07 12.20 6.29
N SER A 42 -15.00 12.90 6.93
CA SER A 42 -14.72 14.10 7.75
C SER A 42 -13.75 13.86 8.90
N ASN A 43 -13.63 12.62 9.38
CA ASN A 43 -12.77 12.23 10.50
C ASN A 43 -11.44 11.61 10.04
N GLU A 44 -11.16 11.55 8.74
CA GLU A 44 -9.97 10.94 8.18
C GLU A 44 -8.86 11.99 7.97
N SER A 45 -7.60 11.58 8.13
CA SER A 45 -6.46 12.43 7.75
C SER A 45 -6.36 12.47 6.22
N SER A 46 -6.79 13.58 5.61
CA SER A 46 -6.82 13.72 4.15
C SER A 46 -5.40 13.89 3.57
N PRO A 47 -4.98 13.02 2.64
CA PRO A 47 -3.69 13.13 1.96
C PRO A 47 -3.67 14.24 0.88
N SER A 48 -4.80 14.91 0.60
CA SER A 48 -4.92 15.84 -0.54
C SER A 48 -3.87 16.95 -0.59
N ASN A 49 -3.36 17.40 0.57
CA ASN A 49 -2.39 18.50 0.64
C ASN A 49 -0.93 18.03 0.79
N SER A 50 -0.72 16.82 1.29
CA SER A 50 0.61 16.22 1.54
C SER A 50 1.10 15.35 0.39
N PHE A 51 0.18 15.00 -0.52
CA PHE A 51 0.46 14.18 -1.67
C PHE A 51 0.96 15.01 -2.87
N SER A 52 2.24 14.89 -3.18
CA SER A 52 2.85 15.49 -4.37
C SER A 52 3.52 14.41 -5.22
N LEU A 53 3.02 14.22 -6.45
CA LEU A 53 3.70 13.41 -7.45
C LEU A 53 4.50 14.35 -8.36
N SER A 54 5.79 14.49 -8.09
CA SER A 54 6.70 15.23 -8.98
C SER A 54 6.96 14.40 -10.24
N SER A 55 6.35 14.78 -11.35
CA SER A 55 6.62 14.16 -12.66
C SER A 55 7.95 14.57 -13.28
N GLU A 56 8.58 15.64 -12.78
CA GLU A 56 9.78 16.25 -13.38
C GLU A 56 11.01 15.33 -13.35
N GLU A 57 11.02 14.28 -12.52
CA GLU A 57 12.15 13.34 -12.38
C GLU A 57 11.76 11.86 -12.58
N ASN A 58 10.54 11.53 -13.06
CA ASN A 58 9.98 10.16 -12.99
C ASN A 58 10.01 9.53 -11.58
N GLU A 59 10.11 10.38 -10.55
CA GLU A 59 10.28 10.03 -9.16
C GLU A 59 8.97 10.29 -8.41
N VAL A 60 8.31 9.21 -8.01
CA VAL A 60 7.14 9.27 -7.13
C VAL A 60 7.64 9.53 -5.70
N THR A 61 7.38 10.72 -5.16
CA THR A 61 7.73 11.09 -3.78
C THR A 61 6.47 11.15 -2.90
N PHE A 62 6.58 10.72 -1.65
CA PHE A 62 5.48 10.76 -0.68
C PHE A 62 5.92 11.61 0.51
N ARG A 63 5.18 12.68 0.80
CA ARG A 63 5.35 13.49 2.01
C ARG A 63 4.14 13.38 2.93
N SER A 64 3.59 12.18 3.06
CA SER A 64 2.43 11.90 3.92
C SER A 64 2.87 11.46 5.31
N SER A 65 2.16 11.91 6.33
CA SER A 65 2.19 11.34 7.67
C SER A 65 1.70 9.88 7.68
N ALA A 66 1.93 9.19 8.81
CA ALA A 66 1.46 7.81 8.97
C ALA A 66 -0.07 7.70 8.86
N SER A 67 -0.83 8.64 9.43
CA SER A 67 -2.30 8.63 9.36
C SER A 67 -2.80 8.86 7.94
N GLU A 68 -2.22 9.80 7.20
CA GLU A 68 -2.55 10.04 5.79
C GLU A 68 -2.22 8.83 4.90
N MET A 69 -1.11 8.14 5.17
CA MET A 69 -0.74 6.90 4.48
C MET A 69 -1.77 5.79 4.74
N LEU A 70 -2.23 5.65 5.99
CA LEU A 70 -3.28 4.69 6.33
C LEU A 70 -4.59 5.02 5.60
N THR A 71 -4.97 6.31 5.55
CA THR A 71 -6.11 6.80 4.76
C THR A 71 -5.95 6.40 3.29
N LEU A 72 -4.78 6.64 2.69
CA LEU A 72 -4.52 6.26 1.29
C LEU A 72 -4.73 4.77 1.05
N PHE A 73 -4.12 3.90 1.87
CA PHE A 73 -4.30 2.45 1.74
C PHE A 73 -5.76 2.01 1.87
N LYS A 74 -6.52 2.69 2.73
CA LYS A 74 -7.96 2.43 2.91
C LYS A 74 -8.76 2.80 1.65
N TYR A 75 -8.48 3.96 1.04
CA TYR A 75 -9.32 4.53 -0.04
C TYR A 75 -8.81 4.27 -1.47
N ILE A 76 -7.56 3.84 -1.68
CA ILE A 76 -7.01 3.55 -3.02
C ILE A 76 -7.92 2.60 -3.84
N PRO A 77 -8.43 1.47 -3.29
CA PRO A 77 -9.38 0.62 -4.03
C PRO A 77 -10.61 1.38 -4.53
N LEU A 78 -11.18 2.27 -3.72
CA LEU A 78 -12.35 3.06 -4.09
C LEU A 78 -12.00 4.13 -5.12
N ILE A 79 -10.87 4.82 -4.95
CA ILE A 79 -10.36 5.81 -5.92
C ILE A 79 -10.18 5.14 -7.29
N PHE A 80 -9.53 3.97 -7.32
CA PHE A 80 -9.26 3.24 -8.55
C PHE A 80 -10.53 2.67 -9.18
N TYR A 81 -11.49 2.23 -8.37
CA TYR A 81 -12.81 1.81 -8.84
C TYR A 81 -13.54 2.96 -9.54
N GLN A 82 -13.62 4.13 -8.89
CA GLN A 82 -14.29 5.31 -9.45
C GLN A 82 -13.64 5.79 -10.74
N ALA A 83 -12.31 5.65 -10.85
CA ALA A 83 -11.54 5.97 -12.05
C ALA A 83 -11.54 4.87 -13.13
N ARG A 84 -12.24 3.74 -12.91
CA ARG A 84 -12.25 2.55 -13.79
C ARG A 84 -10.85 1.95 -14.06
N LEU A 85 -9.91 2.13 -13.13
CA LEU A 85 -8.56 1.57 -13.25
C LEU A 85 -8.49 0.09 -12.85
N ILE A 86 -9.41 -0.39 -12.02
CA ILE A 86 -9.39 -1.78 -11.55
C ILE A 86 -9.49 -2.77 -12.71
N GLU A 87 -10.30 -2.48 -13.73
CA GLU A 87 -10.48 -3.35 -14.90
C GLU A 87 -9.15 -3.61 -15.61
N SER A 88 -8.26 -2.60 -15.67
CA SER A 88 -7.00 -2.71 -16.39
C SER A 88 -5.85 -3.31 -15.56
N ILE A 89 -5.92 -3.23 -14.23
CA ILE A 89 -4.84 -3.68 -13.32
C ILE A 89 -5.16 -4.93 -12.52
N SER A 90 -6.41 -5.41 -12.51
CA SER A 90 -6.86 -6.48 -11.60
C SER A 90 -6.08 -7.80 -11.73
N GLY A 91 -5.56 -8.11 -12.92
CA GLY A 91 -4.74 -9.30 -13.17
C GLY A 91 -3.25 -9.13 -12.85
N SER A 92 -2.81 -7.97 -12.40
CA SER A 92 -1.38 -7.69 -12.20
C SER A 92 -0.87 -8.10 -10.82
N LEU A 93 0.40 -8.49 -10.76
CA LEU A 93 1.05 -8.84 -9.50
C LEU A 93 1.25 -7.63 -8.59
N TYR A 94 1.47 -6.43 -9.14
CA TYR A 94 1.60 -5.22 -8.34
C TYR A 94 0.28 -4.85 -7.64
N TRP A 95 -0.87 -5.11 -8.28
CA TRP A 95 -2.16 -4.88 -7.65
C TRP A 95 -2.44 -5.91 -6.56
N LEU A 96 -2.14 -7.19 -6.83
CA LEU A 96 -2.23 -8.25 -5.82
C LEU A 96 -1.32 -7.98 -4.62
N SER A 97 -0.08 -7.55 -4.85
CA SER A 97 0.88 -7.15 -3.81
C SER A 97 0.29 -6.07 -2.90
N PHE A 98 -0.27 -5.01 -3.50
CA PHE A 98 -0.93 -3.94 -2.76
C PHE A 98 -2.11 -4.45 -1.92
N LEU A 99 -2.96 -5.32 -2.48
CA LEU A 99 -4.10 -5.89 -1.76
C LEU A 99 -3.68 -6.74 -0.56
N LEU A 100 -2.65 -7.56 -0.71
CA LEU A 100 -2.10 -8.37 0.38
C LEU A 100 -1.52 -7.48 1.49
N LEU A 101 -0.77 -6.43 1.13
CA LEU A 101 -0.26 -5.48 2.14
C LEU A 101 -1.40 -4.77 2.86
N ARG A 102 -2.47 -4.42 2.16
CA ARG A 102 -3.66 -3.83 2.78
C ARG A 102 -4.33 -4.80 3.77
N GLU A 103 -4.34 -6.09 3.49
CA GLU A 103 -4.85 -7.11 4.40
C GLU A 103 -3.95 -7.25 5.65
N ILE A 104 -2.63 -7.24 5.47
CA ILE A 104 -1.65 -7.17 6.58
C ILE A 104 -1.92 -5.96 7.46
N LEU A 105 -2.17 -4.78 6.87
CA LEU A 105 -2.52 -3.57 7.62
C LEU A 105 -3.83 -3.75 8.39
N SER A 106 -4.85 -4.35 7.77
CA SER A 106 -6.15 -4.58 8.40
C SER A 106 -6.02 -5.42 9.66
N ILE A 107 -5.23 -6.49 9.61
CA ILE A 107 -4.98 -7.35 10.78
C ILE A 107 -4.10 -6.62 11.82
N SER A 108 -3.04 -5.96 11.36
CA SER A 108 -2.07 -5.27 12.24
C SER A 108 -2.68 -4.10 13.03
N PHE A 109 -3.79 -3.53 12.54
CA PHE A 109 -4.52 -2.43 13.19
C PHE A 109 -5.88 -2.87 13.77
N ALA A 110 -6.18 -4.17 13.77
CA ALA A 110 -7.38 -4.68 14.41
C ALA A 110 -7.30 -4.48 15.95
N SER A 111 -8.43 -4.14 16.58
CA SER A 111 -8.50 -3.94 18.02
C SER A 111 -8.44 -5.25 18.81
N GLU A 112 -8.89 -6.33 18.18
CA GLU A 112 -8.95 -7.67 18.76
C GLU A 112 -8.58 -8.67 17.66
N ILE A 113 -7.78 -9.67 18.02
CA ILE A 113 -7.32 -10.74 17.14
C ILE A 113 -7.38 -12.05 17.92
N ASP A 114 -7.65 -13.15 17.22
CA ASP A 114 -7.52 -14.49 17.78
C ASP A 114 -6.31 -15.22 17.19
N ALA A 115 -5.98 -16.39 17.75
CA ALA A 115 -4.85 -17.20 17.29
C ALA A 115 -4.98 -17.57 15.80
N THR A 116 -6.21 -17.80 15.30
CA THR A 116 -6.43 -18.14 13.89
C THR A 116 -6.11 -16.96 12.97
N THR A 117 -6.39 -15.74 13.41
CA THR A 117 -6.07 -14.50 12.70
C THR A 117 -4.55 -14.29 12.62
N ILE A 118 -3.81 -14.73 13.65
CA ILE A 118 -2.35 -14.66 13.66
C ILE A 118 -1.74 -15.66 12.66
N GLU A 119 -2.23 -16.89 12.62
CA GLU A 119 -1.82 -17.87 11.59
C GLU A 119 -2.12 -17.37 10.17
N GLN A 120 -3.28 -16.74 9.97
CA GLN A 120 -3.63 -16.09 8.71
C GLN A 120 -2.66 -14.95 8.35
N LEU A 121 -2.27 -14.13 9.32
CA LEU A 121 -1.30 -13.05 9.09
C LEU A 121 0.04 -13.60 8.58
N GLU A 122 0.52 -14.71 9.13
CA GLU A 122 1.77 -15.34 8.70
C GLU A 122 1.70 -15.84 7.25
N ASP A 123 0.59 -16.48 6.85
CA ASP A 123 0.34 -16.88 5.46
C ASP A 123 0.30 -15.67 4.51
N ILE A 124 -0.45 -14.63 4.89
CA ILE A 124 -0.59 -13.41 4.08
C ILE A 124 0.76 -12.70 3.93
N VAL A 125 1.57 -12.62 5.00
CA VAL A 125 2.93 -12.05 4.94
C VAL A 125 3.80 -12.84 3.97
N HIS A 126 3.78 -14.17 4.03
CA HIS A 126 4.56 -15.00 3.13
C HIS A 126 4.14 -14.79 1.66
N ARG A 127 2.83 -14.79 1.39
CA ARG A 127 2.27 -14.53 0.06
C ARG A 127 2.59 -13.13 -0.45
N TYR A 128 2.50 -12.12 0.42
CA TYR A 128 2.87 -10.74 0.11
C TYR A 128 4.33 -10.66 -0.32
N LEU A 129 5.26 -11.22 0.45
CA LEU A 129 6.69 -11.14 0.16
C LEU A 129 7.06 -11.80 -1.18
N ILE A 130 6.47 -12.96 -1.50
CA ILE A 130 6.66 -13.61 -2.80
C ILE A 130 6.07 -12.77 -3.93
N THR A 131 4.83 -12.27 -3.75
CA THR A 131 4.14 -11.48 -4.77
C THR A 131 4.87 -10.17 -5.04
N PHE A 132 5.36 -9.50 -3.99
CA PHE A 132 6.14 -8.27 -4.07
C PHE A 132 7.41 -8.47 -4.90
N ASP A 133 8.16 -9.54 -4.65
CA ASP A 133 9.37 -9.83 -5.42
C ASP A 133 9.10 -10.13 -6.88
N ASN A 134 8.02 -10.87 -7.16
CA ASN A 134 7.64 -11.17 -8.53
C ASN A 134 7.11 -9.92 -9.25
N ALA A 135 6.49 -8.98 -8.54
CA ALA A 135 5.97 -7.73 -9.10
C ALA A 135 7.06 -6.68 -9.35
N TYR A 136 8.02 -6.55 -8.44
CA TYR A 136 8.96 -5.41 -8.43
C TYR A 136 10.44 -5.81 -8.43
N GLY A 137 10.76 -7.07 -8.16
CA GLY A 137 12.12 -7.59 -8.01
C GLY A 137 12.64 -7.53 -6.56
N PHE A 138 13.40 -8.56 -6.17
CA PHE A 138 13.97 -8.70 -4.81
C PHE A 138 14.78 -7.48 -4.36
N THR A 139 15.48 -6.80 -5.28
CA THR A 139 16.28 -5.60 -4.98
C THR A 139 15.45 -4.42 -4.48
N GLN A 140 14.12 -4.47 -4.65
CA GLN A 140 13.24 -3.42 -4.17
C GLN A 140 12.85 -3.59 -2.70
N ARG A 141 13.10 -4.74 -2.08
CA ARG A 141 12.82 -4.97 -0.65
C ARG A 141 13.64 -4.03 0.21
N LEU A 142 12.98 -3.50 1.24
CA LEU A 142 13.65 -2.80 2.34
C LEU A 142 14.01 -3.79 3.45
N PRO A 143 15.01 -3.50 4.30
CA PRO A 143 15.24 -4.27 5.53
C PRO A 143 13.96 -4.42 6.39
N LYS A 144 13.09 -3.40 6.37
CA LYS A 144 11.77 -3.43 7.03
C LYS A 144 10.87 -4.58 6.57
N HIS A 145 10.97 -5.06 5.33
CA HIS A 145 10.16 -6.19 4.83
C HIS A 145 10.48 -7.49 5.57
N HIS A 146 11.74 -7.69 5.98
CA HIS A 146 12.11 -8.87 6.76
C HIS A 146 11.42 -8.89 8.13
N LEU A 147 11.17 -7.71 8.73
CA LEU A 147 10.50 -7.61 10.02
C LEU A 147 9.06 -8.13 9.99
N LEU A 148 8.38 -8.14 8.83
CA LEU A 148 7.00 -8.65 8.72
C LEU A 148 6.90 -10.13 9.10
N VAL A 149 7.95 -10.91 8.82
CA VAL A 149 7.97 -12.36 9.14
C VAL A 149 7.84 -12.60 10.65
N HIS A 150 8.21 -11.62 11.46
CA HIS A 150 8.15 -11.71 12.93
C HIS A 150 6.86 -11.11 13.53
N PHE A 151 5.94 -10.59 12.71
CA PHE A 151 4.75 -9.91 13.24
C PHE A 151 3.82 -10.87 13.99
N GLY A 152 3.56 -12.06 13.45
CA GLY A 152 2.70 -13.05 14.10
C GLY A 152 3.23 -13.46 15.48
N GLU A 153 4.52 -13.79 15.56
CA GLU A 153 5.20 -14.10 16.83
C GLU A 153 5.13 -12.93 17.83
N GLN A 154 5.29 -11.69 17.37
CA GLN A 154 5.22 -10.51 18.23
C GLN A 154 3.79 -10.27 18.76
N MET A 155 2.77 -10.43 17.91
CA MET A 155 1.35 -10.27 18.29
C MET A 155 0.86 -11.37 19.22
N ASN A 156 1.43 -12.57 19.14
CA ASN A 156 1.15 -13.64 20.11
C ASN A 156 1.75 -13.37 21.51
N ARG A 157 2.76 -12.52 21.61
CA ARG A 157 3.51 -12.28 22.86
C ARG A 157 3.01 -11.10 23.67
N PHE A 158 2.37 -10.12 23.05
CA PHE A 158 1.96 -8.84 23.65
C PHE A 158 0.50 -8.56 23.34
#